data_AF-A0AAN7MC39-F1
#
_entry.id   AF-A0AAN7MC39-F1
#
_cell.length_a   1.000
_cell.length_b   1.000
_cell.length_c   1.000
_cell.angle_alpha   90.00
_cell.angle_beta   90.00
_cell.angle_gamma   90.00
#
_symmetry.space_group_name_H-M   'P 1'
#
loop_
_entity.id
_entity.type
_entity.pdbx_description
1 polymer ?
#
loop_
_entity_poly.entity_id
_entity_poly.type
_entity_poly.pdbx_seq_one_letter_code
_entity_poly.pdbx_strand_id
1 'polypeptide(L)'
;MESPKPYGHSHGPQNPLLSISSFLHQQCHRLGSQLSARIDDTKRLAGSLAANFSRPAQGWRLPPTAASPPFSPPFASVAQSKASPASAVGSAHVAKTLTGTAVYTVSNSNNEFVLISDPDGTKSIGLLCFRQEDAESFLAQVRLRRRELKGQARIVPITLDQVYMLKVEGIAFRFLPDPVQIKNALELKASDTKSGFDGVPVFQSELLVVKKKNRRYLPIYFRKEDIEKELSMVSRASRGPGLSQHIMVGSLEDVLKKMEMSEKNSGWEDLIFIPPGKSHSQHIQEVLKS
;
A
#
# COMPACT_ATOMS: atom_id res chain seq x y z
N MET A 1 73.11 1.63 -1.86
CA MET A 1 72.98 0.20 -2.23
C MET A 1 72.15 -0.46 -1.14
N GLU A 2 70.93 -0.97 -1.31
CA GLU A 2 69.99 -1.12 -2.42
C GLU A 2 68.58 -1.13 -1.79
N SER A 3 67.59 -0.63 -2.50
CA SER A 3 66.18 -0.63 -2.09
C SER A 3 65.53 -2.01 -2.22
N PRO A 4 64.50 -2.33 -1.41
CA PRO A 4 63.47 -3.28 -1.81
C PRO A 4 62.16 -2.56 -2.20
N LYS A 5 61.55 -3.07 -3.27
CA LYS A 5 60.29 -2.62 -3.90
C LYS A 5 59.05 -2.89 -3.02
N PRO A 6 57.95 -2.11 -3.17
CA PRO A 6 56.69 -2.39 -2.50
C PRO A 6 55.86 -3.42 -3.27
N TYR A 7 55.28 -4.40 -2.56
CA TYR A 7 54.20 -5.24 -3.07
C TYR A 7 52.87 -4.49 -2.91
N GLY A 8 52.23 -4.19 -4.04
CA GLY A 8 50.87 -3.65 -4.06
C GLY A 8 49.86 -4.78 -3.79
N HIS A 9 49.07 -4.63 -2.73
CA HIS A 9 47.83 -5.38 -2.57
C HIS A 9 46.72 -4.66 -3.35
N SER A 10 46.23 -5.33 -4.39
CA SER A 10 45.07 -4.92 -5.18
C SER A 10 43.79 -5.02 -4.34
N HIS A 11 43.21 -3.89 -3.96
CA HIS A 11 41.79 -3.83 -3.63
C HIS A 11 40.99 -3.97 -4.92
N GLY A 12 40.39 -5.14 -5.14
CA GLY A 12 39.38 -5.33 -6.18
C GLY A 12 38.13 -4.49 -5.87
N PRO A 13 37.41 -3.99 -6.89
CA PRO A 13 36.24 -3.15 -6.69
C PRO A 13 35.12 -3.94 -6.02
N GLN A 14 34.60 -3.42 -4.90
CA GLN A 14 33.38 -3.92 -4.29
C GLN A 14 32.20 -3.66 -5.25
N ASN A 15 31.57 -4.72 -5.73
CA ASN A 15 30.41 -4.64 -6.60
C ASN A 15 29.16 -4.18 -5.80
N PRO A 16 28.59 -3.00 -6.08
CA PRO A 16 27.42 -2.47 -5.35
C PRO A 16 26.14 -3.28 -5.59
N LEU A 17 26.11 -4.15 -6.61
CA LEU A 17 24.96 -4.98 -6.97
C LEU A 17 24.75 -6.18 -6.03
N LEU A 18 25.82 -6.66 -5.38
CA LEU A 18 25.70 -7.77 -4.42
C LEU A 18 25.10 -7.30 -3.08
N SER A 19 25.22 -6.02 -2.75
CA SER A 19 24.68 -5.44 -1.52
C SER A 19 23.16 -5.19 -1.57
N ILE A 20 22.59 -5.05 -2.77
CA ILE A 20 21.15 -4.87 -2.98
C ILE A 20 20.45 -6.24 -2.99
N SER A 21 21.14 -7.27 -3.53
CA SER A 21 20.66 -8.66 -3.51
C SER A 21 20.50 -9.19 -2.09
N SER A 22 21.43 -8.89 -1.18
CA SER A 22 21.33 -9.31 0.22
C SER A 22 20.24 -8.54 0.98
N PHE A 23 20.06 -7.25 0.70
CA PHE A 23 18.98 -6.43 1.26
C PHE A 23 17.58 -6.97 0.88
N LEU A 24 17.36 -7.26 -0.40
CA LEU A 24 16.11 -7.84 -0.88
C LEU A 24 15.89 -9.25 -0.31
N HIS A 25 16.94 -10.07 -0.19
CA HIS A 25 16.84 -11.41 0.40
C HIS A 25 16.51 -11.37 1.89
N GLN A 26 17.09 -10.42 2.64
CA GLN A 26 16.83 -10.26 4.08
C GLN A 26 15.44 -9.66 4.35
N GLN A 27 14.95 -8.78 3.47
CA GLN A 27 13.59 -8.21 3.54
C GLN A 27 12.53 -9.28 3.22
N CYS A 28 12.76 -10.15 2.24
CA CYS A 28 11.87 -11.26 1.92
C CYS A 28 11.80 -12.33 3.03
N HIS A 29 12.92 -12.63 3.69
CA HIS A 29 12.90 -13.53 4.86
C HIS A 29 12.23 -12.90 6.10
N ARG A 30 12.39 -11.59 6.31
CA ARG A 30 11.72 -10.85 7.41
C ARG A 30 10.21 -10.68 7.19
N LEU A 31 9.75 -10.62 5.94
CA LEU A 31 8.33 -10.62 5.58
C LEU A 31 7.62 -11.93 5.95
N GLY A 32 8.31 -13.08 5.86
CA GLY A 32 7.77 -14.39 6.27
C GLY A 32 7.63 -14.55 7.79
N SER A 33 8.58 -14.04 8.58
CA SER A 33 8.56 -14.22 10.05
C SER A 33 7.63 -13.24 10.78
N GLN A 34 7.35 -12.06 10.23
CA GLN A 34 6.43 -11.09 10.86
C GLN A 34 4.94 -11.36 10.58
N LEU A 35 4.62 -12.20 9.58
CA LEU A 35 3.25 -12.66 9.30
C LEU A 35 2.76 -13.68 10.33
N SER A 36 3.66 -14.51 10.90
CA SER A 36 3.30 -15.46 11.96
C SER A 36 2.90 -14.77 13.26
N ALA A 37 3.58 -13.69 13.65
CA ALA A 37 3.35 -13.03 14.94
C ALA A 37 2.06 -12.18 15.00
N ARG A 38 1.60 -11.63 13.87
CA ARG A 38 0.37 -10.82 13.80
C ARG A 38 -0.92 -11.66 13.73
N ILE A 39 -0.82 -12.96 13.43
CA ILE A 39 -1.96 -13.87 13.29
C ILE A 39 -2.38 -14.52 14.62
N ASP A 40 -1.46 -14.70 15.57
CA ASP A 40 -1.81 -15.25 16.90
C ASP A 40 -2.55 -14.25 17.79
N ASP A 41 -2.28 -12.95 17.67
CA ASP A 41 -2.93 -11.91 18.50
C ASP A 41 -4.42 -11.73 18.16
N THR A 42 -4.83 -12.04 16.93
CA THR A 42 -6.24 -11.89 16.50
C THR A 42 -7.13 -13.04 16.98
N LYS A 43 -6.56 -14.17 17.43
CA LYS A 43 -7.33 -15.28 18.01
C LYS A 43 -7.59 -15.13 19.51
N ARG A 44 -6.90 -14.24 20.22
CA ARG A 44 -7.08 -14.03 21.68
C ARG A 44 -8.12 -12.96 22.05
N LEU A 45 -8.58 -12.15 21.09
CA LEU A 45 -9.59 -11.10 21.33
C LEU A 45 -11.04 -11.51 21.01
N ALA A 46 -11.26 -12.75 20.55
CA ALA A 46 -12.61 -13.31 20.35
C ALA A 46 -13.08 -14.24 21.50
N GLY A 47 -12.45 -14.13 22.68
CA GLY A 47 -12.70 -15.02 23.83
C GLY A 47 -13.21 -14.34 25.12
N SER A 48 -13.57 -13.05 25.10
CA SER A 48 -13.88 -12.32 26.35
C SER A 48 -15.11 -11.40 26.27
N LEU A 49 -16.25 -11.92 25.81
CA LEU A 49 -17.55 -11.26 25.98
C LEU A 49 -18.72 -12.22 26.32
N ALA A 50 -18.42 -13.35 26.96
CA ALA A 50 -19.47 -14.24 27.48
C ALA A 50 -19.05 -14.87 28.82
N ALA A 51 -18.86 -14.06 29.84
CA ALA A 51 -18.77 -14.55 31.22
C ALA A 51 -19.11 -13.42 32.19
N ASN A 52 -20.39 -13.30 32.52
CA ASN A 52 -20.87 -12.99 33.87
C ASN A 52 -22.39 -12.89 33.82
N PHE A 53 -23.05 -14.00 34.13
CA PHE A 53 -24.20 -14.08 35.04
C PHE A 53 -24.53 -15.58 35.20
N SER A 54 -24.03 -16.18 36.28
CA SER A 54 -24.58 -17.42 36.87
C SER A 54 -25.48 -16.98 38.02
N ARG A 55 -26.69 -17.51 38.26
CA ARG A 55 -27.09 -18.85 38.76
C ARG A 55 -28.60 -18.77 39.16
N PRO A 56 -29.27 -19.81 39.72
CA PRO A 56 -29.48 -21.22 39.32
C PRO A 56 -30.98 -21.61 39.21
N ALA A 57 -31.28 -22.81 38.68
CA ALA A 57 -31.92 -23.93 39.43
C ALA A 57 -32.86 -24.84 38.59
N GLN A 58 -32.68 -26.16 38.79
CA GLN A 58 -33.59 -27.31 38.56
C GLN A 58 -33.98 -27.61 37.10
N GLY A 59 -33.98 -28.83 36.56
CA GLY A 59 -33.84 -30.20 37.03
C GLY A 59 -34.41 -31.11 35.91
N TRP A 60 -34.18 -32.42 36.00
CA TRP A 60 -34.80 -33.53 35.23
C TRP A 60 -34.06 -34.08 34.00
N ARG A 61 -34.08 -35.42 33.95
CA ARG A 61 -33.28 -36.38 33.16
C ARG A 61 -34.12 -37.05 32.05
N LEU A 62 -33.54 -37.22 30.83
CA LEU A 62 -33.53 -38.36 29.86
C LEU A 62 -34.85 -39.07 29.36
N PRO A 63 -34.87 -39.94 28.30
CA PRO A 63 -34.33 -39.95 26.90
C PRO A 63 -35.38 -40.41 25.80
N PRO A 64 -35.11 -41.16 24.68
CA PRO A 64 -34.93 -40.70 23.27
C PRO A 64 -35.83 -41.36 22.16
N THR A 65 -35.50 -41.10 20.87
CA THR A 65 -35.88 -41.77 19.58
C THR A 65 -37.16 -41.27 18.87
N ALA A 66 -37.33 -41.17 17.52
CA ALA A 66 -36.57 -41.51 16.31
C ALA A 66 -37.13 -40.74 15.07
N ALA A 67 -36.35 -40.76 13.97
CA ALA A 67 -36.73 -40.78 12.54
C ALA A 67 -36.91 -39.45 11.74
N SER A 68 -35.98 -39.26 10.78
CA SER A 68 -35.98 -38.45 9.54
C SER A 68 -37.10 -38.87 8.54
N PRO A 69 -37.32 -38.31 7.31
CA PRO A 69 -36.53 -37.39 6.44
C PRO A 69 -37.44 -36.30 5.74
N PRO A 70 -37.19 -35.67 4.56
CA PRO A 70 -36.06 -35.75 3.63
C PRO A 70 -35.44 -34.42 3.12
N PHE A 71 -34.34 -34.63 2.42
CA PHE A 71 -33.48 -33.72 1.68
C PHE A 71 -34.21 -32.79 0.69
N SER A 72 -33.73 -31.56 0.59
CA SER A 72 -33.87 -30.66 -0.57
C SER A 72 -32.57 -29.85 -0.71
N PRO A 73 -32.04 -29.63 -1.94
CA PRO A 73 -30.76 -28.97 -2.13
C PRO A 73 -30.91 -27.44 -2.03
N PRO A 74 -29.98 -26.70 -1.41
CA PRO A 74 -30.03 -25.24 -1.45
C PRO A 74 -29.26 -24.74 -2.68
N PHE A 75 -29.95 -24.49 -3.79
CA PHE A 75 -29.51 -23.42 -4.68
C PHE A 75 -29.81 -22.10 -3.96
N ALA A 76 -28.81 -21.52 -3.28
CA ALA A 76 -28.94 -20.23 -2.66
C ALA A 76 -28.70 -19.13 -3.72
N SER A 77 -29.80 -18.57 -4.21
CA SER A 77 -29.80 -17.29 -4.92
C SER A 77 -29.41 -16.19 -3.93
N VAL A 78 -28.32 -15.47 -4.22
CA VAL A 78 -27.85 -14.37 -3.37
C VAL A 78 -28.81 -13.19 -3.53
N ALA A 79 -29.57 -12.91 -2.47
CA ALA A 79 -30.22 -11.62 -2.32
C ALA A 79 -29.13 -10.55 -2.12
N GLN A 80 -29.11 -9.59 -3.04
CA GLN A 80 -28.24 -8.43 -3.05
C GLN A 80 -28.39 -7.67 -1.72
N SER A 81 -27.35 -7.67 -0.89
CA SER A 81 -27.30 -6.77 0.26
C SER A 81 -27.20 -5.35 -0.27
N LYS A 82 -28.24 -4.57 0.02
CA LYS A 82 -28.43 -3.20 -0.42
C LYS A 82 -27.31 -2.33 0.16
N ALA A 83 -26.37 -1.93 -0.69
CA ALA A 83 -25.34 -0.96 -0.32
C ALA A 83 -26.00 0.34 0.15
N SER A 84 -25.64 0.80 1.35
CA SER A 84 -26.06 2.10 1.86
C SER A 84 -25.54 3.20 0.92
N PRO A 85 -26.42 4.08 0.36
CA PRO A 85 -26.05 5.02 -0.70
C PRO A 85 -25.06 6.11 -0.25
N ALA A 86 -24.83 6.29 1.05
CA ALA A 86 -23.84 7.23 1.58
C ALA A 86 -22.38 6.77 1.36
N SER A 87 -22.11 5.46 1.35
CA SER A 87 -20.77 4.89 1.18
C SER A 87 -20.30 4.90 -0.29
N ALA A 88 -21.23 4.83 -1.24
CA ALA A 88 -20.92 4.88 -2.67
C ALA A 88 -20.41 6.25 -3.13
N VAL A 89 -20.93 7.33 -2.53
CA VAL A 89 -20.48 8.71 -2.84
C VAL A 89 -19.08 8.97 -2.28
N GLY A 90 -18.78 8.48 -1.08
CA GLY A 90 -17.45 8.61 -0.46
C GLY A 90 -16.36 7.89 -1.26
N SER A 91 -16.60 6.62 -1.60
CA SER A 91 -15.64 5.82 -2.40
C SER A 91 -15.40 6.39 -3.79
N ALA A 92 -16.42 6.88 -4.49
CA ALA A 92 -16.26 7.54 -5.78
C ALA A 92 -15.43 8.83 -5.68
N HIS A 93 -15.61 9.60 -4.60
CA HIS A 93 -14.82 10.81 -4.36
C HIS A 93 -13.34 10.47 -4.09
N VAL A 94 -13.07 9.48 -3.23
CA VAL A 94 -11.71 9.00 -2.93
C VAL A 94 -11.03 8.46 -4.18
N ALA A 95 -11.71 7.65 -4.99
CA ALA A 95 -11.18 7.18 -6.25
C ALA A 95 -10.79 8.35 -7.16
N LYS A 96 -11.60 9.41 -7.21
CA LYS A 96 -11.30 10.60 -8.02
C LYS A 96 -10.03 11.33 -7.56
N THR A 97 -9.71 11.36 -6.27
CA THR A 97 -8.48 12.02 -5.79
C THR A 97 -7.21 11.24 -6.12
N LEU A 98 -7.33 9.95 -6.41
CA LEU A 98 -6.24 9.05 -6.81
C LEU A 98 -5.96 9.05 -8.32
N THR A 99 -6.81 9.73 -9.11
CA THR A 99 -6.73 9.71 -10.57
C THR A 99 -5.37 10.21 -11.07
N GLY A 100 -4.81 9.50 -12.04
CA GLY A 100 -3.57 9.90 -12.73
C GLY A 100 -2.28 9.49 -12.03
N THR A 101 -2.34 8.87 -10.86
CA THR A 101 -1.18 8.19 -10.26
C THR A 101 -1.11 6.75 -10.76
N ALA A 102 -0.05 6.40 -11.47
CA ALA A 102 0.18 5.06 -11.96
C ALA A 102 0.99 4.22 -10.96
N VAL A 103 0.63 2.94 -10.85
CA VAL A 103 1.42 1.87 -10.25
C VAL A 103 1.59 0.75 -11.28
N TYR A 104 2.58 -0.10 -11.08
CA TYR A 104 2.99 -1.09 -12.07
C TYR A 104 2.72 -2.50 -11.54
N THR A 105 2.10 -3.33 -12.37
CA THR A 105 1.90 -4.74 -12.07
C THR A 105 2.38 -5.59 -13.24
N VAL A 106 2.51 -6.90 -13.01
CA VAL A 106 2.87 -7.85 -14.05
C VAL A 106 1.62 -8.60 -14.47
N SER A 107 1.34 -8.59 -15.77
CA SER A 107 0.23 -9.35 -16.36
C SER A 107 0.75 -10.44 -17.30
N ASN A 108 -0.07 -11.46 -17.54
CA ASN A 108 0.15 -12.41 -18.62
C ASN A 108 -0.27 -11.84 -19.99
N SER A 109 -0.24 -12.67 -21.03
CA SER A 109 -0.67 -12.36 -22.40
C SER A 109 -2.16 -11.99 -22.50
N ASN A 110 -2.99 -12.56 -21.63
CA ASN A 110 -4.44 -12.31 -21.53
C ASN A 110 -4.79 -11.05 -20.70
N ASN A 111 -3.79 -10.28 -20.30
CA ASN A 111 -3.94 -9.10 -19.44
C ASN A 111 -4.43 -9.42 -18.01
N GLU A 112 -4.28 -10.66 -17.57
CA GLU A 112 -4.60 -11.06 -16.21
C GLU A 112 -3.39 -10.85 -15.30
N PHE A 113 -3.63 -10.38 -14.09
CA PHE A 113 -2.55 -10.13 -13.14
C PHE A 113 -1.88 -11.42 -12.69
N VAL A 114 -0.56 -11.39 -12.62
CA VAL A 114 0.22 -12.46 -12.03
C VAL A 114 0.08 -12.37 -10.51
N LEU A 115 -0.48 -13.41 -9.91
CA LEU A 115 -0.70 -13.52 -8.47
C LEU A 115 0.30 -14.48 -7.82
N ILE A 116 0.62 -14.19 -6.56
CA ILE A 116 1.41 -15.04 -5.68
C ILE A 116 0.44 -15.75 -4.74
N SER A 117 0.27 -17.06 -4.90
CA SER A 117 -0.54 -17.86 -3.99
C SER A 117 0.16 -18.00 -2.63
N ASP A 118 -0.63 -17.91 -1.57
CA ASP A 118 -0.21 -18.25 -0.21
C ASP A 118 0.16 -19.74 -0.12
N PRO A 119 1.03 -20.19 0.80
CA PRO A 119 1.40 -21.60 0.92
C PRO A 119 0.19 -22.54 1.13
N ASP A 120 -0.86 -22.05 1.79
CA ASP A 120 -2.11 -22.78 2.03
C ASP A 120 -3.07 -22.75 0.81
N GLY A 121 -2.74 -21.99 -0.24
CA GLY A 121 -3.52 -21.86 -1.47
C GLY A 121 -4.86 -21.12 -1.35
N THR A 122 -5.26 -20.73 -0.14
CA THR A 122 -6.58 -20.11 0.14
C THR A 122 -6.66 -18.63 -0.24
N LYS A 123 -5.51 -17.95 -0.33
CA LYS A 123 -5.41 -16.53 -0.66
C LYS A 123 -4.36 -16.33 -1.72
N SER A 124 -4.59 -15.35 -2.59
CA SER A 124 -3.64 -14.92 -3.59
C SER A 124 -3.27 -13.45 -3.38
N ILE A 125 -2.03 -13.10 -3.64
CA ILE A 125 -1.51 -11.74 -3.48
C ILE A 125 -1.16 -11.17 -4.85
N GLY A 126 -1.74 -10.02 -5.20
CA GLY A 126 -1.32 -9.22 -6.35
C GLY A 126 -0.35 -8.13 -5.90
N LEU A 127 0.78 -7.98 -6.60
CA LEU A 127 1.76 -6.92 -6.32
C LEU A 127 1.54 -5.70 -7.21
N LEU A 128 1.59 -4.52 -6.58
CA LEU A 128 1.45 -3.21 -7.21
C LEU A 128 2.67 -2.35 -6.84
N CYS A 129 3.58 -2.15 -7.78
CA CYS A 129 4.85 -1.48 -7.53
C CYS A 129 4.73 0.02 -7.84
N PHE A 130 5.22 0.88 -6.95
CA PHE A 130 5.30 2.32 -7.22
C PHE A 130 6.43 2.67 -8.21
N ARG A 131 7.40 1.77 -8.40
CA ARG A 131 8.48 1.89 -9.36
C ARG A 131 8.38 0.85 -10.45
N GLN A 132 8.66 1.26 -11.69
CA GLN A 132 8.66 0.34 -12.81
C GLN A 132 9.81 -0.68 -12.69
N GLU A 133 10.98 -0.24 -12.25
CA GLU A 133 12.16 -1.12 -12.06
C GLU A 133 11.89 -2.27 -11.07
N ASP A 134 11.05 -2.04 -10.07
CA ASP A 134 10.66 -3.07 -9.10
C ASP A 134 9.68 -4.09 -9.74
N ALA A 135 8.77 -3.62 -10.61
CA ALA A 135 7.94 -4.50 -11.43
C ALA A 135 8.74 -5.29 -12.47
N GLU A 136 9.80 -4.71 -13.05
CA GLU A 136 10.76 -5.39 -13.93
C GLU A 136 11.49 -6.51 -13.20
N SER A 137 11.93 -6.24 -11.97
CA SER A 137 12.57 -7.23 -11.11
C SER A 137 11.61 -8.39 -10.79
N PHE A 138 10.35 -8.08 -10.47
CA PHE A 138 9.32 -9.10 -10.26
C PHE A 138 9.05 -9.91 -11.53
N LEU A 139 8.94 -9.26 -12.69
CA LEU A 139 8.76 -9.92 -13.98
C LEU A 139 9.92 -10.88 -14.30
N ALA A 140 11.17 -10.49 -14.02
CA ALA A 140 12.33 -11.35 -14.20
C ALA A 140 12.23 -12.62 -13.34
N GLN A 141 11.77 -12.50 -12.08
CA GLN A 141 11.53 -13.65 -11.20
C GLN A 141 10.41 -14.55 -11.71
N VAL A 142 9.31 -13.97 -12.22
CA VAL A 142 8.19 -14.72 -12.80
C VAL A 142 8.66 -15.54 -14.00
N ARG A 143 9.45 -14.94 -14.90
CA ARG A 143 10.03 -15.61 -16.09
C ARG A 143 11.02 -16.71 -15.74
N LEU A 144 11.75 -16.56 -14.63
CA LEU A 144 12.68 -17.57 -14.14
C LEU A 144 11.95 -18.79 -13.56
N ARG A 145 10.92 -18.56 -12.74
CA ARG A 145 10.21 -19.62 -12.01
C ARG A 145 9.15 -20.35 -12.82
N ARG A 146 8.37 -19.63 -13.65
CA ARG A 146 7.28 -20.23 -14.44
C ARG A 146 7.68 -20.33 -15.90
N ARG A 147 7.99 -21.56 -16.35
CA ARG A 147 8.37 -21.82 -17.75
C ARG A 147 7.23 -21.51 -18.71
N GLU A 148 5.95 -21.65 -18.30
CA GLU A 148 4.79 -21.33 -19.13
C GLU A 148 4.62 -19.83 -19.38
N LEU A 149 5.10 -18.98 -18.47
CA LEU A 149 5.02 -17.51 -18.59
C LEU A 149 6.24 -16.90 -19.30
N LYS A 150 7.17 -17.74 -19.79
CA LYS A 150 8.34 -17.27 -20.54
C LYS A 150 7.90 -16.55 -21.81
N GLY A 151 8.18 -15.25 -21.87
CA GLY A 151 7.91 -14.39 -23.03
C GLY A 151 6.51 -13.77 -23.11
N GLN A 152 5.56 -14.23 -22.30
CA GLN A 152 4.17 -13.73 -22.35
C GLN A 152 3.84 -12.73 -21.24
N ALA A 153 4.58 -12.76 -20.14
CA ALA A 153 4.39 -11.81 -19.05
C ALA A 153 5.01 -10.45 -19.40
N ARG A 154 4.29 -9.37 -19.08
CA ARG A 154 4.68 -7.98 -19.31
C ARG A 154 4.27 -7.07 -18.17
N ILE A 155 4.87 -5.90 -18.11
CA ILE A 155 4.50 -4.86 -17.14
C ILE A 155 3.33 -4.06 -17.70
N VAL A 156 2.34 -3.82 -16.85
CA VAL A 156 1.18 -3.03 -17.17
C VAL A 156 1.06 -1.91 -16.13
N PRO A 157 1.04 -0.63 -16.56
CA PRO A 157 0.66 0.46 -15.68
C PRO A 157 -0.85 0.40 -15.42
N ILE A 158 -1.23 0.52 -14.16
CA ILE A 158 -2.61 0.67 -13.70
C ILE A 158 -2.71 1.89 -12.80
N THR A 159 -3.81 2.62 -12.84
CA THR A 159 -3.96 3.81 -12.00
C THR A 159 -4.48 3.47 -10.60
N LEU A 160 -4.10 4.27 -9.59
CA LEU A 160 -4.52 4.03 -8.21
C LEU A 160 -6.04 4.10 -8.03
N ASP A 161 -6.74 4.93 -8.80
CA ASP A 161 -8.21 4.99 -8.78
C ASP A 161 -8.84 3.66 -9.25
N GLN A 162 -8.26 3.03 -10.27
CA GLN A 162 -8.70 1.72 -10.74
C GLN A 162 -8.42 0.66 -9.68
N VAL A 163 -7.19 0.62 -9.15
CA VAL A 163 -6.80 -0.31 -8.07
C VAL A 163 -7.72 -0.19 -6.86
N TYR A 164 -8.01 1.03 -6.43
CA TYR A 164 -8.86 1.30 -5.27
C TYR A 164 -10.27 0.72 -5.45
N MET A 165 -10.77 0.71 -6.68
CA MET A 165 -12.08 0.14 -7.02
C MET A 165 -12.04 -1.38 -7.26
N LEU A 166 -10.86 -2.00 -7.40
CA LEU A 166 -10.73 -3.44 -7.57
C LEU A 166 -11.04 -4.16 -6.25
N LYS A 167 -12.25 -4.73 -6.17
CA LYS A 167 -12.65 -5.67 -5.12
C LYS A 167 -12.80 -7.04 -5.73
N VAL A 168 -11.89 -7.94 -5.39
CA VAL A 168 -11.88 -9.33 -5.86
C VAL A 168 -11.83 -10.25 -4.66
N GLU A 169 -12.72 -11.22 -4.62
CA GLU A 169 -12.76 -12.20 -3.54
C GLU A 169 -11.54 -13.11 -3.59
N GLY A 170 -10.94 -13.41 -2.43
CA GLY A 170 -9.79 -14.31 -2.33
C GLY A 170 -8.44 -13.72 -2.78
N ILE A 171 -8.40 -12.45 -3.21
CA ILE A 171 -7.16 -11.78 -3.64
C ILE A 171 -6.91 -10.54 -2.80
N ALA A 172 -5.71 -10.42 -2.25
CA ALA A 172 -5.24 -9.21 -1.58
C ALA A 172 -4.23 -8.48 -2.47
N PHE A 173 -4.46 -7.21 -2.75
CA PHE A 173 -3.46 -6.37 -3.41
C PHE A 173 -2.54 -5.75 -2.38
N ARG A 174 -1.22 -5.82 -2.62
CA ARG A 174 -0.20 -5.19 -1.78
C ARG A 174 0.62 -4.22 -2.59
N PHE A 175 0.78 -3.02 -2.05
CA PHE A 175 1.70 -2.05 -2.59
C PHE A 175 3.15 -2.40 -2.23
N LEU A 176 4.03 -2.26 -3.21
CA LEU A 176 5.47 -2.24 -3.03
C LEU A 176 5.92 -0.76 -3.15
N PRO A 177 6.21 -0.10 -2.02
CA PRO A 177 6.58 1.31 -2.01
C PRO A 177 7.98 1.53 -2.56
N ASP A 178 8.24 2.74 -3.06
CA ASP A 178 9.59 3.16 -3.45
C ASP A 178 10.53 3.14 -2.22
N PRO A 179 11.61 2.34 -2.24
CA PRO A 179 12.54 2.25 -1.10
C PRO A 179 13.22 3.58 -0.77
N VAL A 180 13.42 4.48 -1.75
CA VAL A 180 13.94 5.83 -1.50
C VAL A 180 12.95 6.62 -0.65
N GLN A 181 11.65 6.51 -0.95
CA GLN A 181 10.62 7.23 -0.20
C GLN A 181 10.41 6.64 1.19
N ILE A 182 10.60 5.33 1.36
CA ILE A 182 10.64 4.70 2.69
C ILE A 182 11.77 5.28 3.54
N LYS A 183 12.98 5.39 2.96
CA LYS A 183 14.12 5.99 3.65
C LYS A 183 13.84 7.46 4.03
N ASN A 184 13.35 8.25 3.07
CA ASN A 184 12.97 9.65 3.27
C ASN A 184 11.94 9.82 4.40
N ALA A 185 10.93 8.94 4.44
CA ALA A 185 9.89 8.95 5.45
C ALA A 185 10.41 8.63 6.85
N LEU A 186 11.34 7.67 6.95
CA LEU A 186 11.99 7.30 8.22
C LEU A 186 12.90 8.43 8.75
N GLU A 187 13.64 9.10 7.86
CA GLU A 187 14.46 10.25 8.22
C GLU A 187 13.63 11.42 8.76
N LEU A 188 12.45 11.66 8.20
CA LEU A 188 11.52 12.68 8.69
C LEU A 188 10.77 12.26 9.97
N LYS A 189 10.65 10.95 10.26
CA LYS A 189 10.02 10.39 11.47
C LYS A 189 11.04 10.10 12.60
N ALA A 190 12.22 10.72 12.60
CA ALA A 190 13.40 10.39 13.42
C ALA A 190 13.19 10.21 14.95
N SER A 191 12.01 10.53 15.49
CA SER A 191 11.61 10.24 16.87
C SER A 191 11.32 8.75 17.15
N ASP A 192 11.10 7.91 16.12
CA ASP A 192 10.63 6.52 16.28
C ASP A 192 11.44 5.50 15.44
N THR A 193 12.76 5.52 15.57
CA THR A 193 13.70 4.71 14.75
C THR A 193 13.67 3.20 15.03
N LYS A 194 12.88 2.73 16.00
CA LYS A 194 12.79 1.31 16.36
C LYS A 194 11.86 0.51 15.45
N SER A 195 10.98 1.17 14.71
CA SER A 195 10.02 0.53 13.81
C SER A 195 10.28 0.89 12.35
N GLY A 196 10.03 -0.04 11.44
CA GLY A 196 10.04 0.24 9.99
C GLY A 196 8.83 1.08 9.59
N PHE A 197 8.82 1.58 8.36
CA PHE A 197 7.66 2.28 7.83
C PHE A 197 6.61 1.27 7.35
N ASP A 198 5.37 1.40 7.84
CA ASP A 198 4.24 0.58 7.43
C ASP A 198 3.38 1.32 6.40
N GLY A 199 3.08 0.67 5.28
CA GLY A 199 2.35 1.25 4.14
C GLY A 199 3.20 2.05 3.15
N VAL A 200 2.53 2.80 2.27
CA VAL A 200 3.16 3.64 1.26
C VAL A 200 3.36 5.06 1.78
N PRO A 201 4.59 5.59 1.86
CA PRO A 201 4.82 6.95 2.32
C PRO A 201 4.15 7.99 1.44
N VAL A 202 3.54 8.97 2.08
CA VAL A 202 3.06 10.20 1.45
C VAL A 202 3.48 11.41 2.28
N PHE A 203 3.70 12.53 1.60
CA PHE A 203 4.27 13.76 2.16
C PHE A 203 3.31 14.93 1.97
N GLN A 204 3.15 15.74 3.02
CA GLN A 204 2.26 16.89 3.03
C GLN A 204 2.93 18.06 3.76
N SER A 205 2.51 19.30 3.46
CA SER A 205 2.89 20.48 4.23
C SER A 205 1.71 21.43 4.38
N GLU A 206 1.58 22.04 5.56
CA GLU A 206 0.56 23.08 5.82
C GLU A 206 0.84 24.38 5.04
N LEU A 207 2.09 24.58 4.60
CA LEU A 207 2.49 25.74 3.81
C LEU A 207 2.03 25.65 2.34
N LEU A 208 1.63 24.45 1.89
CA LEU A 208 1.12 24.23 0.54
C LEU A 208 -0.40 24.15 0.56
N VAL A 209 -1.05 25.26 0.25
CA VAL A 209 -2.50 25.34 0.05
C VAL A 209 -2.75 26.04 -1.27
N VAL A 210 -3.44 25.36 -2.18
CA VAL A 210 -3.71 25.88 -3.53
C VAL A 210 -5.17 26.29 -3.62
N LYS A 211 -5.46 27.48 -4.14
CA LYS A 211 -6.83 27.94 -4.39
C LYS A 211 -7.07 28.06 -5.89
N LYS A 212 -8.06 27.36 -6.43
CA LYS A 212 -8.41 27.39 -7.86
C LYS A 212 -9.91 27.18 -8.06
N LYS A 213 -10.54 27.98 -8.92
CA LYS A 213 -12.00 27.94 -9.20
C LYS A 213 -12.87 27.91 -7.93
N ASN A 214 -12.60 28.80 -6.98
CA ASN A 214 -13.30 28.88 -5.68
C ASN A 214 -13.23 27.59 -4.82
N ARG A 215 -12.28 26.69 -5.10
CA ARG A 215 -12.00 25.50 -4.31
C ARG A 215 -10.59 25.55 -3.74
N ARG A 216 -10.44 25.03 -2.53
CA ARG A 216 -9.15 24.81 -1.87
C ARG A 216 -8.66 23.40 -2.18
N TYR A 217 -7.37 23.27 -2.39
CA TYR A 217 -6.70 21.99 -2.59
C TYR A 217 -5.52 21.86 -1.64
N LEU A 218 -5.42 20.69 -1.03
CA LEU A 218 -4.36 20.28 -0.11
C LEU A 218 -3.55 19.16 -0.79
N PRO A 219 -2.44 19.50 -1.45
CA PRO A 219 -1.66 18.53 -2.21
C PRO A 219 -0.92 17.56 -1.29
N ILE A 220 -0.99 16.28 -1.62
CA ILE A 220 -0.27 15.17 -1.00
C ILE A 220 0.65 14.56 -2.06
N TYR A 221 1.93 14.39 -1.74
CA TYR A 221 2.95 13.94 -2.68
C TYR A 221 3.43 12.53 -2.35
N PHE A 222 3.69 11.71 -3.36
CA PHE A 222 4.32 10.40 -3.20
C PHE A 222 5.85 10.46 -3.11
N ARG A 223 6.45 11.59 -3.52
CA ARG A 223 7.90 11.80 -3.47
C ARG A 223 8.24 13.03 -2.63
N LYS A 224 9.20 12.87 -1.72
CA LYS A 224 9.73 13.96 -0.90
C LYS A 224 10.33 15.07 -1.77
N GLU A 225 11.01 14.69 -2.83
CA GLU A 225 11.70 15.62 -3.73
C GLU A 225 10.71 16.57 -4.43
N ASP A 226 9.50 16.09 -4.74
CA ASP A 226 8.46 16.91 -5.38
C ASP A 226 7.90 17.96 -4.42
N ILE A 227 7.60 17.58 -3.17
CA ILE A 227 7.10 18.55 -2.18
C ILE A 227 8.18 19.57 -1.78
N GLU A 228 9.44 19.16 -1.66
CA GLU A 228 10.57 20.06 -1.37
C GLU A 228 10.74 21.10 -2.48
N LYS A 229 10.64 20.67 -3.75
CA LYS A 229 10.67 21.57 -4.89
C LYS A 229 9.54 22.58 -4.83
N GLU A 230 8.31 22.16 -4.55
CA GLU A 230 7.14 23.04 -4.45
C GLU A 230 7.25 24.03 -3.27
N LEU A 231 7.72 23.56 -2.11
CA LEU A 231 7.98 24.41 -0.95
C LEU A 231 9.05 25.47 -1.23
N SER A 232 10.11 25.12 -1.99
CA SER A 232 11.17 26.07 -2.35
C SER A 232 10.68 27.24 -3.21
N MET A 233 9.59 27.04 -3.96
CA MET A 233 9.00 28.09 -4.81
C MET A 233 8.07 29.02 -4.03
N VAL A 234 7.37 28.50 -3.01
CA VAL A 234 6.45 29.28 -2.17
C VAL A 234 7.21 30.03 -1.07
N SER A 235 8.21 29.40 -0.48
CA SER A 235 9.05 29.97 0.57
C SER A 235 10.11 30.90 -0.01
N ARG A 236 9.71 32.12 -0.42
CA ARG A 236 10.66 33.19 -0.81
C ARG A 236 11.65 33.58 0.30
N ALA A 237 11.43 33.13 1.54
CA ALA A 237 12.16 33.58 2.74
C ALA A 237 13.06 32.53 3.42
N SER A 238 13.13 31.26 2.98
CA SER A 238 14.00 30.28 3.64
C SER A 238 14.77 29.39 2.66
N ARG A 239 15.84 29.97 2.06
CA ARG A 239 16.98 29.20 1.54
C ARG A 239 17.81 28.63 2.70
N GLY A 240 17.18 27.84 3.57
CA GLY A 240 17.82 27.30 4.76
C GLY A 240 17.45 25.83 5.01
N PRO A 241 18.15 25.13 5.92
CA PRO A 241 17.97 23.71 6.22
C PRO A 241 16.60 23.29 6.78
N GLY A 242 15.61 24.19 6.84
CA GLY A 242 14.33 24.00 7.56
C GLY A 242 13.14 23.56 6.71
N LEU A 243 13.26 23.38 5.38
CA LEU A 243 12.11 22.98 4.55
C LEU A 243 11.54 21.62 4.96
N SER A 244 12.41 20.68 5.36
CA SER A 244 12.03 19.36 5.85
C SER A 244 11.25 19.41 7.17
N GLN A 245 11.42 20.44 8.00
CA GLN A 245 10.70 20.61 9.25
C GLN A 245 9.20 20.87 9.04
N HIS A 246 8.84 21.35 7.85
CA HIS A 246 7.44 21.62 7.49
C HIS A 246 6.81 20.49 6.69
N ILE A 247 7.50 19.35 6.54
CA ILE A 247 6.98 18.17 5.84
C ILE A 247 6.49 17.16 6.88
N MET A 248 5.19 16.85 6.80
CA MET A 248 4.56 15.79 7.55
C MET A 248 4.52 14.51 6.69
N VAL A 249 4.69 13.38 7.36
CA VAL A 249 4.69 12.05 6.72
C VAL A 249 3.48 11.25 7.19
N GLY A 250 2.69 10.75 6.23
CA GLY A 250 1.60 9.80 6.45
C GLY A 250 1.79 8.52 5.62
N SER A 251 0.94 7.52 5.85
CA SER A 251 0.79 6.39 4.94
C SER A 251 -0.41 6.63 4.02
N LEU A 252 -0.32 6.19 2.76
CA LEU A 252 -1.43 6.24 1.80
C LEU A 252 -2.67 5.56 2.37
N GLU A 253 -2.48 4.36 2.95
CA GLU A 253 -3.54 3.54 3.49
C GLU A 253 -4.30 4.23 4.63
N ASP A 254 -3.58 4.88 5.56
CA ASP A 254 -4.21 5.63 6.64
C ASP A 254 -4.94 6.88 6.13
N VAL A 255 -4.38 7.57 5.13
CA VAL A 255 -5.02 8.73 4.52
C VAL A 255 -6.31 8.31 3.83
N LEU A 256 -6.30 7.25 3.02
CA LEU A 256 -7.48 6.74 2.33
C LEU A 256 -8.56 6.31 3.32
N LYS A 257 -8.18 5.56 4.37
CA LYS A 257 -9.10 5.17 5.44
C LYS A 257 -9.74 6.38 6.12
N LYS A 258 -8.96 7.42 6.41
CA LYS A 258 -9.47 8.66 7.00
C LYS A 258 -10.41 9.40 6.07
N MET A 259 -10.10 9.48 4.77
CA MET A 259 -10.99 10.08 3.77
C MET A 259 -12.33 9.34 3.71
N GLU A 260 -12.32 8.01 3.71
CA GLU A 260 -13.55 7.18 3.70
C GLU A 260 -14.42 7.37 4.95
N MET A 261 -13.79 7.52 6.12
CA MET A 261 -14.47 7.64 7.41
C MET A 261 -14.85 9.09 7.75
N SER A 262 -14.39 10.07 6.98
CA SER A 262 -14.57 11.49 7.30
C SER A 262 -15.99 11.98 6.98
N GLU A 263 -16.51 12.85 7.84
CA GLU A 263 -17.76 13.56 7.61
C GLU A 263 -17.59 14.66 6.55
N LYS A 264 -18.69 15.09 5.94
CA LYS A 264 -18.68 16.21 4.98
C LYS A 264 -18.21 17.52 5.66
N ASN A 265 -17.46 18.36 4.94
CA ASN A 265 -16.89 19.64 5.42
C ASN A 265 -15.78 19.50 6.47
N SER A 266 -15.13 18.34 6.54
CA SER A 266 -14.02 18.08 7.47
C SER A 266 -12.65 18.51 6.92
N GLY A 267 -12.59 18.91 5.65
CA GLY A 267 -11.37 19.31 4.96
C GLY A 267 -10.67 18.15 4.24
N TRP A 268 -11.13 16.91 4.43
CA TRP A 268 -10.60 15.73 3.73
C TRP A 268 -10.99 15.72 2.24
N GLU A 269 -12.07 16.43 1.87
CA GLU A 269 -12.47 16.64 0.47
C GLU A 269 -11.58 17.62 -0.30
N ASP A 270 -10.73 18.39 0.40
CA ASP A 270 -9.78 19.29 -0.24
C ASP A 270 -8.49 18.56 -0.64
N LEU A 271 -8.28 17.32 -0.16
CA LEU A 271 -7.08 16.56 -0.48
C LEU A 271 -6.99 16.21 -1.97
N ILE A 272 -5.78 16.29 -2.51
CA ILE A 272 -5.47 15.82 -3.85
C ILE A 272 -4.11 15.14 -3.86
N PHE A 273 -4.03 13.93 -4.40
CA PHE A 273 -2.76 13.24 -4.58
C PHE A 273 -2.07 13.75 -5.85
N ILE A 274 -0.79 14.10 -5.73
CA ILE A 274 0.02 14.59 -6.85
C ILE A 274 0.85 13.42 -7.38
N PRO A 275 0.66 13.00 -8.64
CA PRO A 275 1.42 11.91 -9.22
C PRO A 275 2.93 12.18 -9.18
N PRO A 276 3.78 11.15 -8.97
CA PRO A 276 5.23 11.31 -8.95
C PRO A 276 5.75 12.09 -10.18
N GLY A 277 6.54 13.13 -9.93
CA GLY A 277 7.15 13.96 -10.97
C GLY A 277 6.29 15.07 -11.55
N LYS A 278 5.03 15.20 -11.13
CA LYS A 278 4.16 16.32 -11.51
C LYS A 278 4.17 17.44 -10.47
N SER A 279 3.94 18.67 -10.93
CA SER A 279 3.60 19.78 -10.03
C SER A 279 2.11 19.76 -9.68
N HIS A 280 1.74 20.28 -8.50
CA HIS A 280 0.34 20.40 -8.12
C HIS A 280 -0.45 21.27 -9.12
N SER A 281 0.18 22.31 -9.66
CA SER A 281 -0.45 23.25 -10.59
C SER A 281 -0.85 22.57 -11.90
N GLN A 282 0.05 21.74 -12.44
CA GLN A 282 -0.21 20.94 -13.64
C GLN A 282 -1.32 19.92 -13.37
N HIS A 283 -1.19 19.14 -12.29
CA HIS A 283 -2.14 18.06 -12.02
C HIS A 283 -3.56 18.58 -11.73
N ILE A 284 -3.70 19.62 -10.90
CA ILE A 284 -5.01 20.24 -10.64
C ILE A 284 -5.63 20.77 -11.94
N GLN A 285 -4.82 21.28 -12.89
CA GLN A 285 -5.35 21.71 -14.19
C GLN A 285 -5.86 20.54 -15.03
N GLU A 286 -5.19 19.39 -15.01
CA GLU A 286 -5.61 18.17 -15.71
C GLU A 286 -6.92 17.62 -15.12
N VAL A 287 -7.00 17.50 -13.79
CA VAL A 287 -8.20 16.99 -13.09
C VAL A 287 -9.42 17.92 -13.25
N LEU A 288 -9.19 19.22 -13.48
CA LEU A 288 -10.26 20.17 -13.75
C LEU A 288 -10.76 20.15 -15.21
N LYS A 289 -10.07 19.45 -16.11
CA LYS A 289 -10.45 19.26 -17.52
C LYS A 289 -11.11 17.91 -17.78
N SER A 290 -10.87 16.93 -16.93
CA SER A 290 -11.51 15.60 -16.91
C SER A 290 -12.87 15.63 -16.24
#